data_AF-A0A2W6RP79-F1
#
_entry.id   AF-A0A2W6RP79-F1
#
_cell.length_a   1.000
_cell.length_b   1.000
_cell.length_c   1.000
_cell.angle_alpha   90.00
_cell.angle_beta   90.00
_cell.angle_gamma   90.00
#
_symmetry.space_group_name_H-M   'P 1'
#
loop_
_entity.id
_entity.type
_entity.pdbx_description
1 polymer ?
#
loop_
_entity_poly.entity_id
_entity_poly.type
_entity_poly.pdbx_seq_one_letter_code
_entity_poly.pdbx_strand_id
1 'polypeptide(L)'
;MTEAPLLASAAPITAERRLSDPAAGGEPTQVAEQTLQLWRAFAPLPPERRRWALAKGRVEAAGAGQGLAVSDEVAVVVAGVLCVHVGGSGLSSDILGPGDVFSTGAGRQVAGNWITDGLVYRTSLADWIETAGVDGLSHLLEAVDRSKARLERGLRCASRHRATERVADLLCALHDVTGLATAPLSQERLGVMLGLRRTTVNASCRALHDAGLTRTARGQIRLTSIDALRSTACGCRRMAQSS
;
A
#
# COMPACT_ATOMS: atom_id res chain seq x y z
N MET A 1 -13.33 45.16 -72.42
CA MET A 1 -14.20 45.15 -71.22
C MET A 1 -15.44 44.37 -71.57
N THR A 2 -15.42 43.05 -71.40
CA THR A 2 -16.56 42.19 -71.71
C THR A 2 -16.48 40.91 -70.88
N GLU A 3 -17.51 40.72 -70.05
CA GLU A 3 -18.10 39.50 -69.48
C GLU A 3 -17.25 38.52 -68.64
N ALA A 4 -17.58 38.52 -67.34
CA ALA A 4 -17.54 37.34 -66.46
C ALA A 4 -18.74 36.42 -66.76
N PRO A 5 -18.62 35.09 -66.56
CA PRO A 5 -19.77 34.23 -66.40
C PRO A 5 -19.94 33.67 -64.98
N LEU A 6 -21.23 33.48 -64.69
CA LEU A 6 -21.93 33.01 -63.50
C LEU A 6 -21.57 31.58 -63.04
N LEU A 7 -21.62 31.42 -61.71
CA LEU A 7 -22.25 30.36 -60.90
C LEU A 7 -21.98 28.87 -61.22
N ALA A 8 -21.45 28.16 -60.23
CA ALA A 8 -21.86 26.79 -59.94
C ALA A 8 -22.03 26.58 -58.43
N SER A 9 -23.22 26.10 -58.08
CA SER A 9 -23.78 25.90 -56.74
C SER A 9 -23.10 24.78 -55.97
N ALA A 10 -22.97 24.98 -54.66
CA ALA A 10 -22.65 23.93 -53.70
C ALA A 10 -23.78 22.89 -53.61
N ALA A 11 -23.41 21.62 -53.52
CA ALA A 11 -24.24 20.51 -53.04
C ALA A 11 -23.38 19.65 -52.08
N PRO A 12 -23.96 19.10 -51.00
CA PRO A 12 -23.21 18.38 -49.97
C PRO A 12 -22.88 16.97 -50.44
N ILE A 13 -21.62 16.55 -50.28
CA ILE A 13 -21.22 15.16 -50.51
C ILE A 13 -21.48 14.38 -49.23
N THR A 14 -22.66 13.77 -49.17
CA THR A 14 -22.96 12.64 -48.30
C THR A 14 -22.32 11.39 -48.91
N ALA A 15 -21.38 10.77 -48.21
CA ALA A 15 -20.88 9.44 -48.54
C ALA A 15 -20.71 8.63 -47.25
N GLU A 16 -21.72 7.83 -46.94
CA GLU A 16 -21.58 6.66 -46.07
C GLU A 16 -20.55 5.71 -46.67
N ARG A 17 -19.49 5.36 -45.91
CA ARG A 17 -18.83 4.07 -46.10
C ARG A 17 -18.00 3.63 -44.88
N ARG A 18 -18.56 2.61 -44.22
CA ARG A 18 -17.92 1.45 -43.55
C ARG A 18 -17.02 1.69 -42.34
N LEU A 19 -17.47 1.07 -41.24
CA LEU A 19 -16.68 0.54 -40.14
C LEU A 19 -15.27 0.16 -40.60
N SER A 20 -14.29 0.94 -40.16
CA SER A 20 -12.88 0.57 -40.17
C SER A 20 -12.45 0.46 -38.70
N ASP A 21 -12.12 -0.78 -38.32
CA ASP A 21 -11.30 -1.25 -37.19
C ASP A 21 -10.84 -0.22 -36.11
N PRO A 22 -11.16 -0.41 -34.82
CA PRO A 22 -10.51 0.33 -33.75
C PRO A 22 -9.24 -0.41 -33.31
N ALA A 23 -8.16 -0.21 -34.06
CA ALA A 23 -6.81 -0.58 -33.63
C ALA A 23 -5.84 0.62 -33.76
N ALA A 24 -6.02 1.61 -32.88
CA ALA A 24 -5.05 2.64 -32.46
C ALA A 24 -5.78 3.52 -31.42
N GLY A 25 -5.36 3.82 -30.21
CA GLY A 25 -4.06 3.77 -29.56
C GLY A 25 -4.14 4.77 -28.41
N GLY A 26 -4.49 4.28 -27.21
CA GLY A 26 -4.55 5.04 -25.95
C GLY A 26 -4.64 4.05 -24.80
N GLU A 27 -3.68 4.09 -23.86
CA GLU A 27 -3.35 2.98 -22.93
C GLU A 27 -4.56 2.36 -22.19
N PRO A 28 -4.96 1.12 -22.53
CA PRO A 28 -6.05 0.41 -21.85
C PRO A 28 -5.62 -0.35 -20.58
N THR A 29 -4.38 -0.23 -20.11
CA THR A 29 -3.81 -1.20 -19.15
C THR A 29 -3.74 -0.67 -17.71
N GLN A 30 -3.37 0.59 -17.49
CA GLN A 30 -3.08 1.11 -16.14
C GLN A 30 -4.35 1.43 -15.33
N VAL A 31 -5.37 2.02 -15.96
CA VAL A 31 -6.67 2.32 -15.31
C VAL A 31 -7.41 1.02 -14.95
N ALA A 32 -7.30 -0.01 -15.79
CA ALA A 32 -7.87 -1.32 -15.52
C ALA A 32 -7.19 -1.99 -14.31
N GLU A 33 -5.85 -1.91 -14.21
CA GLU A 33 -5.10 -2.45 -13.08
C GLU A 33 -5.40 -1.73 -11.76
N GLN A 34 -5.41 -0.38 -11.76
CA GLN A 34 -5.76 0.43 -10.59
C GLN A 34 -7.17 0.11 -10.09
N THR A 35 -8.13 -0.07 -11.02
CA THR A 35 -9.49 -0.49 -10.69
C THR A 35 -9.47 -1.85 -9.98
N LEU A 36 -8.77 -2.85 -10.52
CA LEU A 36 -8.68 -4.17 -9.89
C LEU A 36 -8.03 -4.12 -8.49
N GLN A 37 -7.00 -3.28 -8.29
CA GLN A 37 -6.34 -3.11 -6.99
C GLN A 37 -7.29 -2.50 -5.96
N LEU A 38 -8.06 -1.49 -6.33
CA LEU A 38 -9.09 -0.90 -5.46
C LEU A 38 -10.17 -1.92 -5.10
N TRP A 39 -10.65 -2.68 -6.09
CA TRP A 39 -11.64 -3.74 -5.86
C TRP A 39 -11.15 -4.80 -4.87
N ARG A 40 -9.85 -5.14 -4.88
CA ARG A 40 -9.23 -6.06 -3.92
C ARG A 40 -9.07 -5.42 -2.54
N ALA A 41 -8.64 -4.16 -2.46
CA ALA A 41 -8.49 -3.46 -1.19
C ALA A 41 -9.82 -3.35 -0.43
N PHE A 42 -10.94 -3.18 -1.14
CA PHE A 42 -12.28 -3.15 -0.56
C PHE A 42 -13.00 -4.51 -0.53
N ALA A 43 -12.28 -5.62 -0.71
CA ALA A 43 -12.87 -6.96 -0.65
C ALA A 43 -13.70 -7.25 0.62
N PRO A 44 -13.34 -6.74 1.82
CA PRO A 44 -14.17 -6.93 3.01
C PRO A 44 -15.55 -6.26 2.95
N LEU A 45 -15.73 -5.23 2.10
CA LEU A 45 -17.04 -4.60 1.90
C LEU A 45 -17.89 -5.38 0.90
N PRO A 46 -19.23 -5.39 1.03
CA PRO A 46 -20.12 -6.00 0.05
C PRO A 46 -19.88 -5.46 -1.36
N PRO A 47 -20.00 -6.28 -2.43
CA PRO A 47 -19.70 -5.85 -3.80
C PRO A 47 -20.47 -4.60 -4.25
N GLU A 48 -21.72 -4.47 -3.80
CA GLU A 48 -22.57 -3.32 -4.06
C GLU A 48 -21.95 -2.02 -3.54
N ARG A 49 -21.26 -2.07 -2.39
CA ARG A 49 -20.61 -0.93 -1.73
C ARG A 49 -19.25 -0.58 -2.36
N ARG A 50 -18.54 -1.55 -2.97
CA ARG A 50 -17.19 -1.33 -3.56
C ARG A 50 -17.21 -0.35 -4.73
N ARG A 51 -18.23 -0.42 -5.59
CA ARG A 51 -18.40 0.49 -6.73
C ARG A 51 -18.51 1.96 -6.29
N TRP A 52 -19.03 2.22 -5.09
CA TRP A 52 -19.25 3.57 -4.57
C TRP A 52 -18.04 4.18 -3.89
N ALA A 53 -17.22 3.36 -3.21
CA ALA A 53 -15.94 3.82 -2.67
C ALA A 53 -15.12 4.52 -3.77
N LEU A 54 -15.12 3.95 -4.98
CA LEU A 54 -14.48 4.51 -6.17
C LEU A 54 -15.03 5.87 -6.62
N ALA A 55 -16.28 6.21 -6.30
CA ALA A 55 -16.96 7.42 -6.78
C ALA A 55 -16.82 8.62 -5.82
N LYS A 56 -16.59 8.38 -4.52
CA LYS A 56 -16.62 9.41 -3.45
C LYS A 56 -15.26 9.66 -2.78
N GLY A 57 -14.18 9.10 -3.33
CA GLY A 57 -12.83 9.33 -2.83
C GLY A 57 -11.86 9.59 -3.97
N ARG A 58 -10.61 9.82 -3.58
CA ARG A 58 -9.49 10.00 -4.51
C ARG A 58 -8.42 8.96 -4.27
N VAL A 59 -7.69 8.63 -5.32
CA VAL A 59 -6.55 7.71 -5.27
C VAL A 59 -5.29 8.50 -5.61
N GLU A 60 -4.32 8.46 -4.71
CA GLU A 60 -3.05 9.15 -4.86
C GLU A 60 -1.93 8.11 -4.99
N ALA A 61 -1.07 8.27 -5.99
CA ALA A 61 0.13 7.47 -6.13
C ALA A 61 1.27 8.06 -5.31
N ALA A 62 2.11 7.18 -4.76
CA ALA A 62 3.30 7.57 -4.03
C ALA A 62 4.46 6.64 -4.38
N GLY A 63 5.66 7.22 -4.52
CA GLY A 63 6.88 6.48 -4.79
C GLY A 63 7.52 5.88 -3.53
N ALA A 64 8.29 4.82 -3.72
CA ALA A 64 9.08 4.21 -2.66
C ALA A 64 9.95 5.25 -1.92
N GLY A 65 9.90 5.22 -0.59
CA GLY A 65 10.60 6.17 0.27
C GLY A 65 9.88 7.49 0.52
N GLN A 66 8.82 7.83 -0.24
CA GLN A 66 8.06 9.05 0.02
C GLN A 66 7.31 8.96 1.37
N GLY A 67 7.26 10.10 2.06
CA GLY A 67 6.46 10.27 3.28
C GLY A 67 4.99 10.43 2.94
N LEU A 68 4.12 9.99 3.85
CA LEU A 68 2.68 10.17 3.80
C LEU A 68 2.23 10.77 5.12
N ALA A 69 1.34 11.77 5.05
CA ALA A 69 0.64 12.30 6.21
C ALA A 69 -0.83 12.48 5.86
N VAL A 70 -1.69 11.92 6.71
CA VAL A 70 -3.15 12.00 6.57
C VAL A 70 -3.72 12.54 7.88
N SER A 71 -4.58 13.55 7.78
CA SER A 71 -5.41 14.06 8.88
C SER A 71 -6.85 14.15 8.39
N ASP A 72 -7.80 13.91 9.29
CA ASP A 72 -9.24 14.16 9.09
C ASP A 72 -9.88 13.45 7.88
N GLU A 73 -9.23 12.40 7.38
CA GLU A 73 -9.70 11.56 6.30
C GLU A 73 -9.60 10.09 6.64
N VAL A 74 -10.55 9.32 6.12
CA VAL A 74 -10.41 7.87 6.02
C VAL A 74 -9.38 7.59 4.94
N ALA A 75 -8.38 6.77 5.26
CA ALA A 75 -7.35 6.39 4.29
C ALA A 75 -7.04 4.90 4.34
N VAL A 76 -6.92 4.32 3.14
CA VAL A 76 -6.75 2.88 2.91
C VAL A 76 -5.60 2.64 1.94
N VAL A 77 -4.72 1.70 2.27
CA VAL A 77 -3.68 1.25 1.34
C VAL A 77 -4.35 0.44 0.22
N VAL A 78 -4.17 0.86 -1.02
CA VAL A 78 -4.75 0.22 -2.21
C VAL A 78 -3.73 -0.71 -2.85
N ALA A 79 -2.49 -0.26 -2.94
CA ALA A 79 -1.36 -1.01 -3.48
C ALA A 79 -0.08 -0.63 -2.75
N GLY A 80 0.91 -1.51 -2.78
CA GLY A 80 2.21 -1.29 -2.16
C GLY A 80 2.21 -1.51 -0.66
N VAL A 81 3.30 -1.04 -0.03
CA VAL A 81 3.57 -1.27 1.39
C VAL A 81 3.89 0.03 2.10
N LEU A 82 3.06 0.35 3.08
CA LEU A 82 3.18 1.55 3.91
C LEU A 82 3.67 1.18 5.31
N CYS A 83 4.72 1.84 5.77
CA CYS A 83 5.11 1.81 7.18
C CYS A 83 4.50 3.02 7.89
N VAL A 84 3.64 2.80 8.87
CA VAL A 84 3.06 3.88 9.70
C VAL A 84 3.88 4.08 10.96
N HIS A 85 3.98 5.33 11.43
CA HIS A 85 4.78 5.70 12.59
C HIS A 85 3.94 5.95 13.85
N VAL A 86 4.56 5.75 15.00
CA VAL A 86 4.03 6.13 16.31
C VAL A 86 4.53 7.52 16.67
N GLY A 87 3.60 8.47 16.83
CA GLY A 87 3.81 9.72 17.57
C GLY A 87 5.05 10.54 17.19
N GLY A 88 5.23 10.86 15.90
CA GLY A 88 6.32 11.72 15.41
C GLY A 88 7.75 11.17 15.56
N SER A 89 7.93 10.05 16.26
CA SER A 89 9.24 9.47 16.62
C SER A 89 9.94 8.73 15.48
N GLY A 90 9.26 8.53 14.35
CA GLY A 90 9.72 7.67 13.24
C GLY A 90 9.66 6.16 13.56
N LEU A 91 9.42 5.76 14.82
CA LEU A 91 9.22 4.36 15.19
C LEU A 91 8.00 3.80 14.47
N SER A 92 8.15 2.64 13.83
CA SER A 92 7.03 1.99 13.14
C SER A 92 6.02 1.42 14.13
N SER A 93 4.73 1.68 13.92
CA SER A 93 3.66 0.93 14.58
C SER A 93 3.48 -0.44 13.93
N ASP A 94 3.41 -0.46 12.59
CA ASP A 94 3.40 -1.68 11.78
C ASP A 94 3.69 -1.37 10.30
N ILE A 95 3.74 -2.45 9.52
CA ILE A 95 3.70 -2.45 8.07
C ILE A 95 2.29 -2.78 7.62
N LEU A 96 1.80 -2.02 6.65
CA LEU A 96 0.44 -2.11 6.12
C LEU A 96 0.47 -2.42 4.62
N GLY A 97 -0.42 -3.29 4.19
CA GLY A 97 -0.59 -3.72 2.81
C GLY A 97 -1.97 -3.40 2.24
N PRO A 98 -2.28 -3.83 1.01
CA PRO A 98 -3.57 -3.59 0.37
C PRO A 98 -4.77 -3.98 1.25
N GLY A 99 -5.73 -3.07 1.39
CA GLY A 99 -6.93 -3.22 2.22
C GLY A 99 -6.77 -2.74 3.66
N ASP A 100 -5.57 -2.40 4.11
CA ASP A 100 -5.37 -1.83 5.44
C ASP A 100 -5.87 -0.39 5.51
N VAL A 101 -6.90 -0.17 6.33
CA VAL A 101 -7.29 1.16 6.79
C VAL A 101 -6.31 1.62 7.87
N PHE A 102 -5.72 2.79 7.67
CA PHE A 102 -4.70 3.33 8.59
C PHE A 102 -5.05 4.70 9.18
N SER A 103 -6.07 5.36 8.63
CA SER A 103 -6.70 6.55 9.19
C SER A 103 -8.20 6.42 9.06
N THR A 104 -8.94 6.86 10.08
CA THR A 104 -10.42 6.85 10.11
C THR A 104 -11.02 8.26 10.05
N GLY A 105 -10.19 9.30 9.92
CA GLY A 105 -10.62 10.69 9.85
C GLY A 105 -11.07 11.31 11.17
N ALA A 106 -10.86 10.64 12.30
CA ALA A 106 -11.26 11.11 13.62
C ALA A 106 -10.21 12.01 14.31
N GLY A 107 -9.73 13.08 13.65
CA GLY A 107 -8.92 14.13 14.31
C GLY A 107 -7.48 13.77 14.65
N ARG A 108 -6.99 12.56 14.29
CA ARG A 108 -5.62 12.12 14.53
C ARG A 108 -4.82 12.13 13.24
N GLN A 109 -3.71 12.87 13.25
CA GLN A 109 -2.74 12.78 12.16
C GLN A 109 -2.02 11.43 12.22
N VAL A 110 -2.02 10.73 11.09
CA VAL A 110 -1.24 9.50 10.87
C VAL A 110 -0.17 9.80 9.85
N ALA A 111 1.08 9.51 10.21
CA ALA A 111 2.23 9.69 9.34
C ALA A 111 2.92 8.35 9.07
N GLY A 112 3.53 8.23 7.90
CA GLY A 112 4.22 7.02 7.48
C GLY A 112 5.21 7.27 6.34
N ASN A 113 5.91 6.22 5.94
CA ASN A 113 6.71 6.21 4.72
C ASN A 113 6.38 4.97 3.89
N TRP A 114 6.31 5.17 2.58
CA TRP A 114 6.22 4.08 1.62
C TRP A 114 7.53 3.29 1.57
N ILE A 115 7.42 1.96 1.62
CA ILE A 115 8.54 1.02 1.46
C ILE A 115 8.69 0.65 -0.02
N THR A 116 7.57 0.45 -0.71
CA THR A 116 7.48 0.26 -2.16
C THR A 116 6.70 1.41 -2.78
N ASP A 117 6.65 1.49 -4.10
CA ASP A 117 5.62 2.29 -4.77
C ASP A 117 4.24 1.82 -4.32
N GLY A 118 3.30 2.75 -4.19
CA GLY A 118 2.00 2.46 -3.62
C GLY A 118 0.90 3.42 -4.05
N LEU A 119 -0.32 3.01 -3.74
CA LEU A 119 -1.54 3.76 -3.99
C LEU A 119 -2.31 3.89 -2.67
N VAL A 120 -2.82 5.08 -2.39
CA VAL A 120 -3.67 5.34 -1.23
C VAL A 120 -5.03 5.87 -1.67
N TYR A 121 -6.08 5.27 -1.15
CA TYR A 121 -7.44 5.80 -1.26
C TYR A 121 -7.72 6.74 -0.09
N ARG A 122 -8.36 7.89 -0.35
CA ARG A 122 -8.73 8.89 0.65
C ARG A 122 -10.15 9.40 0.45
N THR A 123 -10.91 9.56 1.53
CA THR A 123 -12.24 10.19 1.55
C THR A 123 -12.54 10.78 2.93
N SER A 124 -13.60 11.57 3.06
CA SER A 124 -14.05 12.07 4.36
C SER A 124 -14.76 10.98 5.16
N LEU A 125 -14.71 11.05 6.49
CA LEU A 125 -15.47 10.12 7.33
C LEU A 125 -16.99 10.23 7.10
N ALA A 126 -17.48 11.44 6.81
CA ALA A 126 -18.89 11.69 6.51
C ALA A 126 -19.32 10.97 5.23
N ASP A 127 -18.59 11.16 4.13
CA ASP A 127 -18.85 10.47 2.86
C ASP A 127 -18.77 8.95 3.02
N TRP A 128 -17.80 8.47 3.80
CA TRP A 128 -17.67 7.05 4.09
C TRP A 128 -18.90 6.49 4.80
N ILE A 129 -19.34 7.12 5.89
CA ILE A 129 -20.50 6.66 6.68
C ILE A 129 -21.79 6.77 5.86
N GLU A 130 -22.01 7.90 5.18
CA GLU A 130 -23.20 8.11 4.34
C GLU A 130 -23.32 7.03 3.27
N THR A 131 -22.18 6.66 2.65
CA THR A 131 -22.17 5.78 1.47
C THR A 131 -22.12 4.30 1.85
N ALA A 132 -21.26 3.93 2.80
CA ALA A 132 -21.03 2.54 3.15
C ALA A 132 -21.95 2.05 4.28
N GLY A 133 -22.63 2.95 4.99
CA GLY A 133 -23.59 2.62 6.04
C GLY A 133 -22.96 1.79 7.16
N VAL A 134 -23.75 0.85 7.70
CA VAL A 134 -23.32 -0.01 8.82
C VAL A 134 -22.10 -0.85 8.47
N ASP A 135 -22.00 -1.39 7.25
CA ASP A 135 -20.85 -2.20 6.83
C ASP A 135 -19.56 -1.38 6.82
N GLY A 136 -19.65 -0.13 6.34
CA GLY A 136 -18.55 0.82 6.37
C GLY A 136 -18.11 1.19 7.78
N LEU A 137 -19.07 1.41 8.69
CA LEU A 137 -18.78 1.69 10.08
C LEU A 137 -18.08 0.50 10.75
N SER A 138 -18.63 -0.71 10.60
CA SER A 138 -18.03 -1.94 11.11
C SER A 138 -16.61 -2.14 10.58
N HIS A 139 -16.39 -1.90 9.28
CA HIS A 139 -15.07 -2.00 8.68
C HIS A 139 -14.03 -1.05 9.30
N LEU A 140 -14.42 0.19 9.62
CA LEU A 140 -13.55 1.15 10.30
C LEU A 140 -13.28 0.74 11.76
N LEU A 141 -14.30 0.25 12.46
CA LEU A 141 -14.16 -0.21 13.86
C LEU A 141 -13.22 -1.42 13.96
N GLU A 142 -13.38 -2.39 13.07
CA GLU A 142 -12.47 -3.53 12.95
C GLU A 142 -11.04 -3.10 12.63
N ALA A 143 -10.85 -2.10 11.77
CA ALA A 143 -9.53 -1.58 11.48
C ALA A 143 -8.86 -0.92 12.70
N VAL A 144 -9.64 -0.20 13.52
CA VAL A 144 -9.14 0.36 14.79
C VAL A 144 -8.73 -0.75 15.74
N ASP A 145 -9.52 -1.81 15.86
CA ASP A 145 -9.18 -2.97 16.70
C ASP A 145 -7.91 -3.69 16.20
N ARG A 146 -7.80 -3.93 14.88
CA ARG A 146 -6.57 -4.46 14.27
C ARG A 146 -5.37 -3.58 14.58
N SER A 147 -5.51 -2.25 14.47
CA SER A 147 -4.44 -1.30 14.79
C SER A 147 -3.99 -1.39 16.26
N LYS A 148 -4.94 -1.48 17.20
CA LYS A 148 -4.63 -1.72 18.62
C LYS A 148 -3.88 -3.04 18.81
N ALA A 149 -4.36 -4.13 18.21
CA ALA A 149 -3.71 -5.43 18.29
C ALA A 149 -2.28 -5.41 17.73
N ARG A 150 -2.02 -4.65 16.64
CA ARG A 150 -0.67 -4.43 16.08
C ARG A 150 0.26 -3.76 17.08
N LEU A 151 -0.18 -2.68 17.72
CA LEU A 151 0.60 -1.96 18.73
C LEU A 151 0.94 -2.86 19.92
N GLU A 152 -0.06 -3.57 20.46
CA GLU A 152 0.16 -4.50 21.58
C GLU A 152 1.12 -5.64 21.21
N ARG A 153 1.00 -6.20 19.99
CA ARG A 153 1.96 -7.20 19.49
C ARG A 153 3.36 -6.61 19.41
N GLY A 154 3.52 -5.36 18.95
CA GLY A 154 4.80 -4.67 18.93
C GLY A 154 5.46 -4.60 20.31
N LEU A 155 4.68 -4.24 21.34
CA LEU A 155 5.14 -4.19 22.73
C LEU A 155 5.54 -5.57 23.27
N ARG A 156 4.69 -6.59 23.06
CA ARG A 156 4.99 -7.97 23.46
C ARG A 156 6.23 -8.52 22.75
N CYS A 157 6.37 -8.22 21.46
CA CYS A 157 7.48 -8.67 20.66
C CYS A 157 8.80 -8.02 21.10
N ALA A 158 8.78 -6.72 21.41
CA ALA A 158 9.95 -6.00 21.89
C ALA A 158 10.44 -6.48 23.27
N SER A 159 9.56 -6.99 24.13
CA SER A 159 9.92 -7.47 25.48
C SER A 159 10.32 -8.95 25.53
N ARG A 160 9.89 -9.77 24.56
CA ARG A 160 10.07 -11.23 24.61
C ARG A 160 11.11 -11.80 23.64
N HIS A 161 11.37 -11.11 22.53
CA HIS A 161 12.17 -11.66 21.44
C HIS A 161 13.48 -10.93 21.22
N ARG A 162 14.47 -11.70 20.76
CA ARG A 162 15.80 -11.18 20.42
C ARG A 162 15.70 -10.29 19.19
N ALA A 163 16.60 -9.31 19.10
CA ALA A 163 16.63 -8.39 17.96
C ALA A 163 16.73 -9.11 16.61
N THR A 164 17.54 -10.17 16.51
CA THR A 164 17.70 -10.95 15.27
C THR A 164 16.40 -11.63 14.83
N GLU A 165 15.64 -12.20 15.77
CA GLU A 165 14.33 -12.82 15.50
C GLU A 165 13.32 -11.77 15.03
N ARG A 166 13.35 -10.56 15.61
CA ARG A 166 12.48 -9.44 15.25
C ARG A 166 12.82 -8.86 13.86
N VAL A 167 14.11 -8.79 13.52
CA VAL A 167 14.58 -8.39 12.18
C VAL A 167 14.13 -9.43 11.15
N ALA A 168 14.33 -10.71 11.41
CA ALA A 168 13.87 -11.78 10.54
C ALA A 168 12.34 -11.75 10.35
N ASP A 169 11.57 -11.55 11.43
CA ASP A 169 10.10 -11.46 11.38
C ASP A 169 9.61 -10.27 10.54
N LEU A 170 10.26 -9.11 10.64
CA LEU A 170 9.93 -7.95 9.80
C LEU A 170 10.20 -8.22 8.31
N LEU A 171 11.33 -8.86 7.99
CA LEU A 171 11.68 -9.23 6.62
C LEU A 171 10.72 -10.28 6.05
N CYS A 172 10.31 -11.27 6.85
CA CYS A 172 9.28 -12.21 6.47
C CYS A 172 7.94 -11.51 6.22
N ALA A 173 7.50 -10.62 7.12
CA ALA A 173 6.26 -9.87 6.94
C ALA A 173 6.28 -9.02 5.66
N LEU A 174 7.41 -8.40 5.34
CA LEU A 174 7.60 -7.67 4.07
C LEU A 174 7.48 -8.59 2.87
N HIS A 175 8.11 -9.77 2.93
CA HIS A 175 7.99 -10.77 1.88
C HIS A 175 6.54 -11.24 1.71
N ASP A 176 5.84 -11.52 2.81
CA ASP A 176 4.46 -12.00 2.80
C ASP A 176 3.51 -10.97 2.15
N VAL A 177 3.74 -9.66 2.39
CA VAL A 177 2.92 -8.60 1.79
C VAL A 177 3.32 -8.29 0.33
N THR A 178 4.62 -8.31 0.00
CA THR A 178 5.11 -7.87 -1.32
C THR A 178 5.30 -9.00 -2.34
N GLY A 179 5.46 -10.24 -1.87
CA GLY A 179 5.97 -11.36 -2.65
C GLY A 179 7.44 -11.24 -3.10
N LEU A 180 8.14 -10.16 -2.72
CA LEU A 180 9.48 -9.87 -3.23
C LEU A 180 10.54 -10.63 -2.43
N ALA A 181 11.53 -11.18 -3.13
CA ALA A 181 12.73 -11.76 -2.51
C ALA A 181 13.76 -10.70 -2.08
N THR A 182 13.49 -9.42 -2.34
CA THR A 182 14.37 -8.31 -1.96
C THR A 182 13.55 -7.28 -1.20
N ALA A 183 13.91 -7.04 0.06
CA ALA A 183 13.33 -5.98 0.87
C ALA A 183 14.06 -4.66 0.58
N PRO A 184 13.37 -3.61 0.11
CA PRO A 184 13.97 -2.30 -0.16
C PRO A 184 14.17 -1.49 1.13
N LEU A 185 14.95 -2.04 2.06
CA LEU A 185 15.25 -1.42 3.35
C LEU A 185 16.75 -1.38 3.61
N SER A 186 17.21 -0.27 4.19
CA SER A 186 18.53 -0.15 4.80
C SER A 186 18.52 -0.69 6.24
N GLN A 187 19.71 -1.04 6.75
CA GLN A 187 19.89 -1.38 8.16
C GLN A 187 19.53 -0.21 9.09
N GLU A 188 19.78 1.02 8.66
CA GLU A 188 19.35 2.22 9.39
C GLU A 188 17.83 2.27 9.55
N ARG A 189 17.10 2.05 8.46
CA ARG A 189 15.64 2.05 8.47
C ARG A 189 15.07 0.90 9.30
N LEU A 190 15.71 -0.27 9.29
CA LEU A 190 15.37 -1.37 10.21
C LEU A 190 15.50 -0.95 11.69
N GLY A 191 16.57 -0.22 12.03
CA GLY A 191 16.78 0.28 13.39
C GLY A 191 15.68 1.21 13.85
N VAL A 192 15.34 2.18 13.00
CA VAL A 192 14.23 3.11 13.25
C VAL A 192 12.90 2.35 13.38
N MET A 193 12.57 1.47 12.44
CA MET A 193 11.32 0.72 12.44
C MET A 193 11.15 -0.18 13.66
N LEU A 194 12.23 -0.79 14.16
CA LEU A 194 12.18 -1.74 15.28
C LEU A 194 12.55 -1.11 16.63
N GLY A 195 12.91 0.18 16.66
CA GLY A 195 13.44 0.83 17.87
C GLY A 195 14.73 0.21 18.37
N LEU A 196 15.58 -0.27 17.45
CA LEU A 196 16.85 -0.94 17.76
C LEU A 196 18.02 0.00 17.54
N ARG A 197 19.04 -0.11 18.40
CA ARG A 197 20.31 0.60 18.21
C ARG A 197 21.02 0.09 16.95
N ARG A 198 21.75 0.98 16.27
CA ARG A 198 22.52 0.64 15.06
C ARG A 198 23.45 -0.56 15.26
N THR A 199 24.15 -0.64 16.39
CA THR A 199 25.03 -1.77 16.71
C THR A 199 24.27 -3.10 16.77
N THR A 200 23.08 -3.10 17.39
CA THR A 200 22.20 -4.27 17.48
C THR A 200 21.66 -4.70 16.11
N VAL A 201 21.29 -3.74 15.27
CA VAL A 201 20.84 -4.05 13.90
C VAL A 201 21.98 -4.61 13.06
N ASN A 202 23.16 -4.00 13.10
CA ASN A 202 24.31 -4.48 12.37
C ASN A 202 24.67 -5.92 12.78
N ALA A 203 24.69 -6.20 14.10
CA ALA A 203 24.94 -7.54 14.62
C ALA A 203 23.87 -8.54 14.15
N SER A 204 22.59 -8.14 14.18
CA SER A 204 21.48 -9.00 13.72
C SER A 204 21.57 -9.29 12.22
N CYS A 205 21.80 -8.28 11.39
CA CYS A 205 21.95 -8.44 9.95
C CYS A 205 23.18 -9.29 9.60
N ARG A 206 24.28 -9.12 10.32
CA ARG A 206 25.47 -9.98 10.18
C ARG A 206 25.15 -11.43 10.54
N ALA A 207 24.47 -11.67 11.67
CA ALA A 207 24.08 -13.02 12.05
C ALA A 207 23.20 -13.71 10.98
N LEU A 208 22.21 -12.99 10.43
CA LEU A 208 21.37 -13.52 9.34
C LEU A 208 22.16 -13.75 8.05
N HIS A 209 23.14 -12.89 7.75
CA HIS A 209 24.03 -13.05 6.60
C HIS A 209 24.94 -14.28 6.75
N ASP A 210 25.59 -14.42 7.90
CA ASP A 210 26.55 -15.50 8.17
C ASP A 210 25.84 -16.86 8.24
N ALA A 211 24.56 -16.88 8.63
CA ALA A 211 23.68 -18.05 8.54
C ALA A 211 23.16 -18.33 7.12
N GLY A 212 23.54 -17.53 6.11
CA GLY A 212 23.14 -17.71 4.72
C GLY A 212 21.68 -17.37 4.43
N LEU A 213 21.01 -16.60 5.30
CA LEU A 213 19.58 -16.27 5.21
C LEU A 213 19.32 -14.95 4.47
N THR A 214 20.31 -14.06 4.46
CA THR A 214 20.22 -12.77 3.77
C THR A 214 21.52 -12.38 3.09
N ARG A 215 21.42 -11.52 2.07
CA ARG A 215 22.55 -10.77 1.51
C ARG A 215 22.23 -9.29 1.51
N THR A 216 23.17 -8.46 1.93
CA THR A 216 22.98 -7.01 2.00
C THR A 216 23.58 -6.33 0.79
N ALA A 217 22.82 -5.46 0.14
CA ALA A 217 23.27 -4.51 -0.86
C ALA A 217 22.95 -3.09 -0.38
N ARG A 218 23.43 -2.05 -1.09
CA ARG A 218 23.14 -0.67 -0.72
C ARG A 218 21.62 -0.42 -0.74
N GLY A 219 21.05 -0.13 0.42
CA GLY A 219 19.63 0.19 0.58
C GLY A 219 18.66 -1.00 0.43
N GLN A 220 19.17 -2.23 0.30
CA GLN A 220 18.33 -3.41 0.07
C GLN A 220 18.87 -4.65 0.80
N ILE A 221 17.97 -5.53 1.20
CA ILE A 221 18.29 -6.83 1.81
C ILE A 221 17.64 -7.92 0.98
N ARG A 222 18.46 -8.74 0.33
CA ARG A 222 18.01 -9.92 -0.43
C ARG A 222 17.81 -11.09 0.51
N LEU A 223 16.65 -11.72 0.43
CA LEU A 223 16.28 -12.92 1.18
C LEU A 223 16.72 -14.13 0.36
N THR A 224 17.66 -14.92 0.88
CA THR A 224 18.23 -16.07 0.15
C THR A 224 17.47 -17.36 0.42
N SER A 225 16.82 -17.48 1.59
CA SER A 225 15.92 -18.57 1.93
C SER A 225 14.81 -18.05 2.83
N ILE A 226 13.60 -17.86 2.28
CA ILE A 226 12.46 -17.37 3.06
C ILE A 226 12.05 -18.37 4.15
N ASP A 227 12.10 -19.67 3.85
CA ASP A 227 11.66 -20.69 4.81
C ASP A 227 12.63 -20.81 5.99
N ALA A 228 13.94 -20.79 5.74
CA ALA A 228 14.93 -20.77 6.82
C ALA A 228 14.90 -19.45 7.61
N LEU A 229 14.62 -18.32 6.94
CA LEU A 229 14.40 -17.03 7.61
C LEU A 229 13.17 -17.07 8.52
N ARG A 230 12.08 -17.72 8.08
CA ARG A 230 10.87 -17.92 8.89
C ARG A 230 11.12 -18.76 10.13
N SER A 231 12.04 -19.73 10.09
CA SER A 231 12.47 -20.49 11.27
C SER A 231 13.26 -19.66 12.27
N THR A 232 13.89 -18.56 11.83
CA THR A 232 14.59 -17.60 12.70
C THR A 232 13.66 -16.50 13.22
N ALA A 233 12.62 -16.17 12.45
CA ALA A 233 11.64 -15.16 12.81
C ALA A 233 10.82 -15.54 14.05
N CYS A 234 10.48 -14.56 14.89
CA CYS A 234 9.59 -14.79 16.03
C CYS A 234 8.14 -15.11 15.64
N GLY A 235 7.73 -14.83 14.39
CA GLY A 235 6.39 -15.13 13.86
C GLY A 235 5.27 -14.20 14.32
N CYS A 236 5.56 -13.22 15.17
CA CYS A 236 4.55 -12.35 15.79
C CYS A 236 3.73 -11.54 14.78
N ARG A 237 4.30 -11.14 13.64
CA ARG A 237 3.55 -10.41 12.60
C ARG A 237 2.67 -11.30 11.71
N ARG A 238 2.92 -12.62 11.67
CA ARG A 238 2.15 -13.58 10.85
C ARG A 238 0.93 -14.14 11.58
N MET A 239 1.00 -14.31 12.90
CA MET A 239 -0.06 -14.95 13.71
C MET A 239 -1.38 -14.15 13.77
N ALA A 240 -1.43 -12.92 13.25
CA ALA A 240 -2.61 -12.07 13.30
C ALA A 240 -3.47 -12.09 12.02
N GLN A 241 -3.13 -12.92 11.04
CA GLN A 241 -3.91 -13.06 9.79
C GLN A 241 -4.97 -14.18 9.87
N SER A 242 -5.17 -14.76 11.07
CA SER A 242 -6.06 -15.90 11.31
C SER A 242 -7.11 -15.55 12.34
N SER A 243 -8.02 -14.64 12.01
CA SER A 243 -9.32 -14.45 12.69
C SER A 243 -10.28 -13.80 11.73
#